data_AF-A0A2W4N8K3-F1
#
_entry.id   AF-A0A2W4N8K3-F1
#
_cell.length_a   1.000
_cell.length_b   1.000
_cell.length_c   1.000
_cell.angle_alpha   90.00
_cell.angle_beta   90.00
_cell.angle_gamma   90.00
#
_symmetry.space_group_name_H-M   'P 1'
#
loop_
_entity.id
_entity.type
_entity.pdbx_description
1 polymer ?
#
loop_
_entity_poly.entity_id
_entity_poly.type
_entity_poly.pdbx_seq_one_letter_code
_entity_poly.pdbx_strand_id
1 'polypeptide(L)'
;PAAIGPWAARSAEDAEALLGAALASGFGGGVKAIVPGANRAAPHVLMRYGFRPQRSLRRMLRGRPIAAQRELLYGQASLAIG
;
A
#
# COMPACT_ATOMS: atom_id res chain seq x y z
N PRO A 1 -9.53 10.48 7.09
CA PRO A 1 -9.30 9.07 6.66
C PRO A 1 -8.00 8.50 7.24
N ALA A 2 -8.10 7.33 7.91
CA ALA A 2 -6.95 6.60 8.42
C ALA A 2 -6.10 6.03 7.29
N ALA A 3 -4.79 5.88 7.49
CA ALA A 3 -3.89 5.31 6.49
C ALA A 3 -3.39 3.93 6.93
N ILE A 4 -3.33 2.97 6.01
CA ILE A 4 -2.68 1.67 6.22
C ILE A 4 -1.25 1.74 5.66
N GLY A 5 -0.27 1.65 6.56
CA GLY A 5 1.14 1.59 6.21
C GLY A 5 2.07 1.86 7.42
N PRO A 6 3.34 1.44 7.38
CA PRO A 6 3.94 0.64 6.31
C PRO A 6 3.39 -0.80 6.33
N TRP A 7 3.10 -1.33 5.14
CA TRP A 7 2.56 -2.67 4.95
C TRP A 7 3.38 -3.36 3.85
N ALA A 8 4.10 -4.38 4.26
CA ALA A 8 4.98 -5.16 3.40
C ALA A 8 4.64 -6.65 3.52
N ALA A 9 4.74 -7.38 2.43
CA ALA A 9 4.48 -8.81 2.39
C ALA A 9 5.28 -9.48 1.28
N ARG A 10 5.62 -10.76 1.45
CA ARG A 10 6.37 -11.54 0.45
C ARG A 10 5.47 -12.10 -0.65
N SER A 11 4.18 -12.25 -0.38
CA SER A 11 3.17 -12.76 -1.31
C SER A 11 1.91 -11.89 -1.24
N ALA A 12 1.04 -12.03 -2.25
CA ALA A 12 -0.24 -11.33 -2.26
C ALA A 12 -1.20 -11.92 -1.22
N GLU A 13 -1.09 -13.21 -0.97
CA GLU A 13 -1.86 -13.97 0.02
C GLU A 13 -1.53 -13.50 1.44
N ASP A 14 -0.24 -13.37 1.78
CA ASP A 14 0.20 -12.83 3.08
C ASP A 14 -0.28 -11.37 3.24
N ALA A 15 -0.21 -10.59 2.16
CA ALA A 15 -0.68 -9.22 2.16
C ALA A 15 -2.18 -9.15 2.46
N GLU A 16 -2.98 -9.96 1.76
CA GLU A 16 -4.44 -10.03 1.89
C GLU A 16 -4.85 -10.45 3.30
N ALA A 17 -4.16 -11.42 3.89
CA ALA A 17 -4.39 -11.83 5.29
C ALA A 17 -4.13 -10.67 6.28
N LEU A 18 -3.03 -9.92 6.11
CA LEU A 18 -2.73 -8.75 6.93
C LEU A 18 -3.77 -7.63 6.77
N LEU A 19 -4.23 -7.39 5.54
CA LEU A 19 -5.26 -6.40 5.26
C LEU A 19 -6.59 -6.78 5.95
N GLY A 20 -7.00 -8.04 5.85
CA GLY A 20 -8.19 -8.56 6.51
C GLY A 20 -8.16 -8.34 8.03
N ALA A 21 -7.03 -8.70 8.67
CA ALA A 21 -6.84 -8.50 10.11
C ALA A 21 -6.86 -7.02 10.51
N ALA A 22 -6.22 -6.16 9.72
CA ALA A 22 -6.20 -4.71 9.98
C ALA A 22 -7.61 -4.11 9.88
N LEU A 23 -8.38 -4.45 8.85
CA LEU A 23 -9.75 -3.96 8.69
C LEU A 23 -10.69 -4.48 9.79
N ALA A 24 -10.53 -5.73 10.22
CA ALA A 24 -11.31 -6.31 11.32
C ALA A 24 -11.01 -5.65 12.68
N SER A 25 -9.80 -5.10 12.87
CA SER A 25 -9.43 -4.36 14.08
C SER A 25 -10.19 -3.04 14.24
N GLY A 26 -10.91 -2.61 13.19
CA GLY A 26 -11.77 -1.45 13.18
C GLY A 26 -11.02 -0.16 12.86
N PHE A 27 -11.49 0.53 11.83
CA PHE A 27 -11.13 1.92 11.56
C PHE A 27 -12.39 2.78 11.77
N GLY A 28 -12.26 3.89 12.52
CA GLY A 28 -13.38 4.79 12.81
C GLY A 28 -13.96 5.56 11.61
N GLY A 29 -13.60 5.18 10.38
CA GLY A 29 -14.04 5.83 9.14
C GLY A 29 -13.30 5.32 7.91
N GLY A 30 -13.42 6.04 6.79
CA GLY A 30 -12.79 5.65 5.53
C GLY A 30 -11.26 5.50 5.63
N VAL A 31 -10.75 4.46 4.99
CA VAL A 31 -9.34 4.07 5.01
C VAL A 31 -8.69 4.33 3.66
N LYS A 32 -7.43 4.75 3.66
CA LYS A 32 -6.61 4.93 2.46
C LYS A 32 -5.33 4.11 2.55
N ALA A 33 -4.83 3.66 1.41
CA ALA A 33 -3.51 3.05 1.26
C ALA A 33 -2.74 3.78 0.16
N ILE A 34 -1.43 3.89 0.32
CA ILE A 34 -0.54 4.46 -0.70
C ILE A 34 0.32 3.32 -1.23
N VAL A 35 0.09 2.93 -2.48
CA VAL A 35 0.75 1.78 -3.10
C VAL A 35 1.84 2.25 -4.05
N PRO A 36 3.07 1.73 -3.96
CA PRO A 36 4.06 1.96 -5.01
C PRO A 36 3.61 1.33 -6.33
N GLY A 37 3.70 2.07 -7.44
CA GLY A 37 3.37 1.53 -8.77
C GLY A 37 4.24 0.34 -9.23
N ALA A 38 5.31 0.02 -8.50
CA ALA A 38 6.12 -1.17 -8.71
C ALA A 38 5.40 -2.47 -8.29
N ASN A 39 4.51 -2.40 -7.28
CA ASN A 39 3.73 -3.54 -6.84
C ASN A 39 2.43 -3.63 -7.65
N ARG A 40 2.41 -4.53 -8.64
CA ARG A 40 1.24 -4.75 -9.50
C ARG A 40 0.12 -5.53 -8.82
N ALA A 41 0.41 -6.29 -7.77
CA ALA A 41 -0.58 -7.11 -7.06
C ALA A 41 -1.42 -6.28 -6.07
N ALA A 42 -0.82 -5.28 -5.45
CA ALA A 42 -1.46 -4.48 -4.40
C ALA A 42 -2.79 -3.81 -4.80
N PRO A 43 -2.95 -3.20 -5.99
CA PRO A 43 -4.26 -2.68 -6.41
C PRO A 43 -5.34 -3.76 -6.48
N HIS A 44 -5.00 -4.97 -6.93
CA HIS A 44 -5.95 -6.08 -7.02
C HIS A 44 -6.40 -6.53 -5.62
N VAL A 45 -5.47 -6.67 -4.68
CA VAL A 45 -5.79 -7.00 -3.28
C VAL A 45 -6.71 -5.94 -2.68
N LEU A 46 -6.35 -4.66 -2.78
CA LEU A 46 -7.15 -3.57 -2.22
C LEU A 46 -8.56 -3.48 -2.82
N MET A 47 -8.69 -3.66 -4.14
CA MET A 47 -9.98 -3.58 -4.83
C MET A 47 -10.95 -4.69 -4.40
N ARG A 48 -10.47 -5.88 -3.99
CA ARG A 48 -11.31 -6.94 -3.42
C ARG A 48 -11.99 -6.52 -2.11
N TYR A 49 -11.40 -5.57 -1.38
CA TYR A 49 -11.94 -5.00 -0.13
C TYR A 49 -12.66 -3.66 -0.35
N GLY A 50 -13.03 -3.34 -1.60
CA GLY A 50 -13.83 -2.16 -1.92
C GLY A 50 -13.06 -0.85 -2.01
N PHE A 51 -11.72 -0.88 -1.92
CA PHE A 51 -10.91 0.31 -2.20
C PHE A 51 -11.04 0.70 -3.68
N ARG A 52 -10.97 2.00 -3.94
CA ARG A 52 -10.98 2.55 -5.30
C ARG A 52 -9.76 3.43 -5.53
N PRO A 53 -9.15 3.38 -6.73
CA PRO A 53 -8.09 4.32 -7.09
C PRO A 53 -8.59 5.76 -6.96
N GLN A 54 -7.92 6.57 -6.14
CA GLN A 54 -8.26 7.98 -5.97
C GLN A 54 -7.40 8.89 -6.85
N ARG A 55 -6.09 8.60 -6.94
CA ARG A 55 -5.12 9.33 -7.77
C ARG A 55 -3.85 8.51 -7.94
N SER A 56 -3.08 8.83 -8.97
CA SER A 56 -1.72 8.32 -9.18
C SER A 56 -0.72 9.46 -9.05
N LEU A 57 0.43 9.18 -8.44
CA LEU A 57 1.55 10.12 -8.33
C LEU A 57 2.80 9.50 -8.93
N ARG A 58 3.60 10.31 -9.62
CA ARG A 58 4.90 9.88 -10.14
C ARG A 58 5.95 10.03 -9.03
N ARG A 59 6.53 8.92 -8.59
CA ARG A 59 7.70 8.96 -7.70
C ARG A 59 8.86 9.64 -8.43
N MET A 60 9.43 10.65 -7.80
CA MET A 60 10.59 11.38 -8.29
C MET A 60 11.80 11.06 -7.41
N LEU A 61 12.98 11.11 -8.01
CA LEU A 61 14.25 10.92 -7.33
C LEU A 61 15.25 11.91 -7.92
N ARG A 62 16.03 12.57 -7.06
CA ARG A 62 17.19 13.35 -7.47
C ARG A 62 18.45 12.63 -7.01
N GLY A 63 19.38 12.37 -7.93
CA GLY A 63 20.60 11.62 -7.65
C GLY A 63 20.48 10.12 -7.96
N ARG A 64 21.28 9.30 -7.27
CA ARG A 64 21.42 7.87 -7.59
C ARG A 64 20.22 7.05 -7.09
N PRO A 65 19.68 6.13 -7.91
CA PRO A 65 18.71 5.14 -7.45
C PRO A 65 19.19 4.34 -6.24
N ILE A 66 18.34 4.24 -5.23
CA ILE A 66 18.55 3.37 -4.06
C ILE A 66 17.85 2.04 -4.34
N ALA A 67 18.57 0.94 -4.13
CA ALA A 67 17.98 -0.40 -4.21
C ALA A 67 16.89 -0.54 -3.14
N ALA A 68 15.68 -0.88 -3.57
CA ALA A 68 14.53 -1.07 -2.70
C ALA A 68 13.60 -2.12 -3.31
N GLN A 69 13.07 -3.01 -2.48
CA GLN A 69 12.13 -4.05 -2.88
C GLN A 69 10.69 -3.51 -2.83
N ARG A 70 10.40 -2.51 -3.66
CA ARG A 70 9.11 -1.78 -3.64
C ARG A 70 7.94 -2.63 -4.13
N GLU A 71 8.23 -3.69 -4.87
CA GLU A 71 7.32 -4.75 -5.26
C GLU A 71 6.75 -5.52 -4.06
N LEU A 72 7.45 -5.53 -2.93
CA LEU A 72 6.99 -6.16 -1.68
C LEU A 72 6.18 -5.21 -0.79
N LEU A 73 6.10 -3.92 -1.14
CA LEU A 73 5.34 -2.92 -0.39
C LEU A 73 3.92 -2.83 -0.94
N TYR A 74 2.95 -3.09 -0.08
CA TYR A 74 1.52 -2.96 -0.36
C TYR A 74 0.93 -1.67 0.23
N GLY A 75 1.63 -1.02 1.17
CA GLY A 75 1.28 0.30 1.70
C GLY A 75 2.51 1.07 2.20
N GLN A 76 2.67 2.32 1.76
CA GLN A 76 3.65 3.26 2.32
C GLN A 76 3.09 3.91 3.58
N ALA A 77 3.96 4.28 4.53
CA ALA A 77 3.57 4.98 5.75
C ALA A 77 2.94 6.34 5.44
N SER A 78 3.53 7.10 4.52
CA SER A 78 2.98 8.37 4.03
C SER A 78 3.59 8.78 2.68
N LEU A 79 3.16 9.92 2.13
CA LEU A 79 3.85 10.54 0.99
C LEU A 79 5.15 11.25 1.39
N ALA A 80 5.30 11.62 2.67
CA ALA A 80 6.49 12.29 3.17
C ALA A 80 7.61 11.29 3.52
N ILE A 81 7.23 10.05 3.84
CA ILE A 81 8.11 8.99 4.31
C ILE A 81 7.75 7.73 3.51
N GLY A 82 8.41 7.51 2.37
CA GLY A 82 8.18 6.35 1.50
C GLY A 82 8.82 6.39 0.11
#